data_AF-Q582E3-F1
#
_entry.id   AF-Q582E3-F1
#
_cell.length_a   1.000
_cell.length_b   1.000
_cell.length_c   1.000
_cell.angle_alpha   90.00
_cell.angle_beta   90.00
_cell.angle_gamma   90.00
#
_symmetry.space_group_name_H-M   'P 1'
#
loop_
_entity.id
_entity.type
_entity.pdbx_description
1 polymer ?
#
loop_
_entity_poly.entity_id
_entity_poly.type
_entity_poly.pdbx_seq_one_letter_code
_entity_poly.pdbx_strand_id
1 'polypeptide(L)'
;MMDITALCGNYRLCEIDGKTCSEEVFIALEASGGGVEVVAMVGNTLCGRACVNGDRISANLTSTMRQVEEEMMRIESLLTCGFKAGFTCEQSDIILTLTGEQSVFTLERDVLCDIKFGEYTLCEFNGEPVASDEMVLTLLPAVVDGALVIAQFKNSLRGELELRNGRLRGVIASTMCEVDGSLKCAEEAFLSATRGDGIKVCSDDHRLVLKDDHNAFVYVLRPAIPENLVSEYLLKSFNGESVEAERRVMFRFSQSADGVGTDVVASVANTIRGKVRVDDGKLKSKVMSSRRKGNESEMRFENALKEGFKAGFSWSLDDTVLTLECDGNRLIFVKVAAVPCENGRPGYIGDKVSRCFKAHDDARVYRIINTVESKWAFYNDTTEYNFNVSVTFGRKSKVRGLANTSIETNEEGLTVASVSVAPGATEMFVAGDVNGYKCSYDAVHQ
;
A
#
# COMPACT_ATOMS: atom_id res chain seq x y z
N MET A 1 16.04 31.16 12.22
CA MET A 1 16.22 30.78 10.80
C MET A 1 15.02 29.91 10.49
N MET A 2 14.17 30.30 9.54
CA MET A 2 12.99 29.51 9.19
C MET A 2 13.44 28.18 8.58
N ASP A 3 12.80 27.08 8.95
CA ASP A 3 13.07 25.78 8.33
C ASP A 3 12.47 25.77 6.93
N ILE A 4 13.31 25.60 5.90
CA ILE A 4 12.87 25.51 4.51
C ILE A 4 11.83 24.40 4.34
N THR A 5 11.99 23.29 5.07
CA THR A 5 11.05 22.16 4.98
C THR A 5 9.68 22.48 5.56
N ALA A 6 9.61 23.34 6.60
CA ALA A 6 8.35 23.77 7.19
C ALA A 6 7.56 24.71 6.26
N LEU A 7 8.29 25.55 5.50
CA LEU A 7 7.73 26.49 4.51
C LEU A 7 7.30 25.79 3.21
N CYS A 8 7.86 24.64 2.88
CA CYS A 8 7.47 23.88 1.69
C CYS A 8 6.11 23.22 1.89
N GLY A 9 5.29 23.22 0.84
CA GLY A 9 3.93 22.70 0.84
C GLY A 9 3.09 23.34 -0.25
N ASN A 10 1.84 22.86 -0.37
CA ASN A 10 0.82 23.48 -1.20
C ASN A 10 -0.03 24.40 -0.35
N TYR A 11 -0.37 25.56 -0.87
CA TYR A 11 -1.10 26.60 -0.15
C TYR A 11 -2.22 27.15 -1.02
N ARG A 12 -3.35 27.47 -0.40
CA ARG A 12 -4.46 28.19 -1.00
C ARG A 12 -4.49 29.60 -0.43
N LEU A 13 -4.67 30.59 -1.30
CA LEU A 13 -4.84 31.98 -0.86
C LEU A 13 -6.23 32.17 -0.25
N CYS A 14 -6.28 32.65 0.99
CA CYS A 14 -7.52 32.92 1.70
C CYS A 14 -7.83 34.41 1.77
N GLU A 15 -6.82 35.24 2.04
CA GLU A 15 -7.02 36.69 2.21
C GLU A 15 -5.89 37.50 1.59
N ILE A 16 -6.24 38.71 1.13
CA ILE A 16 -5.32 39.76 0.73
C ILE A 16 -5.65 41.00 1.57
N ASP A 17 -4.68 41.50 2.33
CA ASP A 17 -4.83 42.67 3.21
C ASP A 17 -6.00 42.54 4.21
N GLY A 18 -6.20 41.33 4.75
CA GLY A 18 -7.28 41.01 5.68
C GLY A 18 -8.68 40.95 5.05
N LYS A 19 -8.77 40.92 3.71
CA LYS A 19 -10.03 40.72 2.98
C LYS A 19 -10.02 39.37 2.29
N THR A 20 -11.11 38.62 2.43
CA THR A 20 -11.28 37.32 1.76
C THR A 20 -11.09 37.44 0.25
N CYS A 21 -10.25 36.55 -0.30
CA CYS A 21 -10.02 36.41 -1.72
C CYS A 21 -11.16 35.59 -2.35
N SER A 22 -11.81 36.11 -3.40
CA SER A 22 -12.84 35.37 -4.16
C SER A 22 -12.23 34.39 -5.17
N GLU A 23 -10.99 34.63 -5.59
CA GLU A 23 -10.31 33.85 -6.62
C GLU A 23 -9.67 32.58 -6.05
N GLU A 24 -9.72 31.49 -6.82
CA GLU A 24 -8.98 30.27 -6.51
C GLU A 24 -7.52 30.44 -6.88
N VAL A 25 -6.70 30.77 -5.88
CA VAL A 25 -5.26 30.95 -6.05
C VAL A 25 -4.51 29.93 -5.22
N PHE A 26 -3.59 29.22 -5.85
CA PHE A 26 -2.73 28.22 -5.22
C PHE A 26 -1.27 28.61 -5.32
N ILE A 27 -0.48 28.32 -4.30
CA ILE A 27 0.97 28.51 -4.28
C ILE A 27 1.61 27.22 -3.78
N ALA A 28 2.39 26.57 -4.61
CA ALA A 28 3.25 25.45 -4.24
C ALA A 28 4.67 25.97 -3.97
N LEU A 29 5.23 25.57 -2.84
CA LEU A 29 6.61 25.81 -2.44
C LEU A 29 7.31 24.46 -2.30
N GLU A 30 8.23 24.12 -3.19
CA GLU A 30 8.89 22.81 -3.22
C GLU A 30 10.41 22.93 -3.00
N ALA A 31 10.97 22.11 -2.12
CA ALA A 31 12.42 22.09 -1.91
C ALA A 31 13.13 21.47 -3.13
N SER A 32 14.06 22.22 -3.74
CA SER A 32 14.78 21.77 -4.94
C SER A 32 16.23 22.27 -4.91
N GLY A 33 17.19 21.33 -4.90
CA GLY A 33 18.62 21.60 -5.20
C GLY A 33 19.26 22.75 -4.42
N GLY A 34 18.96 22.92 -3.13
CA GLY A 34 19.53 23.99 -2.29
C GLY A 34 18.73 25.31 -2.27
N GLY A 35 17.53 25.34 -2.87
CA GLY A 35 16.59 26.45 -2.77
C GLY A 35 15.14 25.95 -2.74
N VAL A 36 14.19 26.88 -2.96
CA VAL A 36 12.76 26.57 -3.05
C VAL A 36 12.27 26.90 -4.45
N GLU A 37 11.54 26.01 -5.08
CA GLU A 37 10.81 26.29 -6.32
C GLU A 37 9.41 26.80 -5.96
N VAL A 38 9.01 27.89 -6.60
CA VAL A 38 7.72 28.55 -6.39
C VAL A 38 6.90 28.33 -7.63
N VAL A 39 5.71 27.76 -7.47
CA VAL A 39 4.70 27.64 -8.53
C VAL A 39 3.39 28.21 -8.00
N ALA A 40 3.00 29.40 -8.46
CA ALA A 40 1.71 29.98 -8.15
C ALA A 40 0.74 29.83 -9.32
N MET A 41 -0.48 29.37 -9.05
CA MET A 41 -1.56 29.22 -10.01
C MET A 41 -2.67 30.20 -9.67
N VAL A 42 -2.87 31.19 -10.54
CA VAL A 42 -3.97 32.16 -10.49
C VAL A 42 -4.82 31.93 -11.74
N GLY A 43 -4.81 32.84 -12.71
CA GLY A 43 -5.27 32.54 -14.08
C GLY A 43 -4.13 32.01 -14.96
N ASN A 44 -2.91 32.50 -14.69
CA ASN A 44 -1.66 31.99 -15.22
C ASN A 44 -0.92 31.15 -14.18
N THR A 45 -0.06 30.27 -14.67
CA THR A 45 1.01 29.69 -13.86
C THR A 45 2.19 30.66 -13.82
N LEU A 46 2.62 31.01 -12.61
CA LEU A 46 3.81 31.79 -12.28
C LEU A 46 4.86 30.86 -11.67
N CYS A 47 6.02 30.72 -12.30
CA CYS A 47 7.07 29.80 -11.83
C CYS A 47 8.40 30.53 -11.62
N GLY A 48 9.14 30.16 -10.57
CA GLY A 48 10.51 30.67 -10.38
C GLY A 48 11.24 29.99 -9.23
N ARG A 49 12.56 30.13 -9.21
CA ARG A 49 13.37 29.67 -8.09
C ARG A 49 13.50 30.77 -7.05
N ALA A 50 13.12 30.45 -5.81
CA ALA A 50 13.25 31.30 -4.65
C ALA A 50 14.54 31.08 -3.87
N CYS A 51 15.02 32.18 -3.30
CA CYS A 51 16.03 32.22 -2.25
C CYS A 51 15.34 32.48 -0.91
N VAL A 52 15.64 31.67 0.10
CA VAL A 52 15.15 31.85 1.47
C VAL A 52 16.30 32.34 2.35
N ASN A 53 16.15 33.54 2.91
CA ASN A 53 17.14 34.18 3.79
C ASN A 53 16.48 34.56 5.11
N GLY A 54 16.71 33.77 6.17
CA GLY A 54 16.10 34.03 7.47
C GLY A 54 14.59 33.76 7.44
N ASP A 55 13.80 34.82 7.53
CA ASP A 55 12.34 34.85 7.44
C ASP A 55 11.85 35.43 6.09
N ARG A 56 12.75 35.72 5.15
CA ARG A 56 12.39 36.30 3.84
C ARG A 56 12.48 35.27 2.71
N ILE A 57 11.47 35.26 1.84
CA ILE A 57 11.47 34.51 0.57
C ILE A 57 11.42 35.49 -0.60
N SER A 58 12.32 35.32 -1.58
CA SER A 58 12.29 36.11 -2.82
C SER A 58 12.55 35.26 -4.06
N ALA A 59 11.85 35.55 -5.15
CA ALA A 59 11.94 34.84 -6.42
C ALA A 59 11.67 35.78 -7.60
N ASN A 60 12.29 35.50 -8.75
CA ASN A 60 11.85 36.09 -10.02
C ASN A 60 10.89 35.09 -10.69
N LEU A 61 9.59 35.40 -10.67
CA LEU A 61 8.57 34.55 -11.27
C LEU A 61 8.38 34.87 -12.76
N THR A 62 8.18 33.83 -13.57
CA THR A 62 7.85 33.91 -14.99
C THR A 62 6.42 33.45 -15.20
N SER A 63 5.61 34.23 -15.92
CA SER A 63 4.19 33.93 -16.21
C SER A 63 4.02 33.22 -17.55
N THR A 64 2.98 32.39 -17.65
CA THR A 64 2.50 31.82 -18.93
C THR A 64 1.78 32.82 -19.84
N MET A 65 1.50 34.05 -19.36
CA MET A 65 1.02 35.21 -20.14
C MET A 65 -0.26 34.99 -20.97
N ARG A 66 -1.24 34.26 -20.43
CA ARG A 66 -2.60 34.19 -20.97
C ARG A 66 -3.40 35.42 -20.54
N GLN A 67 -4.35 35.82 -21.38
CA GLN A 67 -5.33 36.83 -21.03
C GLN A 67 -6.29 36.25 -19.98
N VAL A 68 -6.32 36.86 -18.80
CA VAL A 68 -7.14 36.44 -17.65
C VAL A 68 -7.95 37.63 -17.16
N GLU A 69 -8.88 37.39 -16.24
CA GLU A 69 -9.76 38.44 -15.69
C GLU A 69 -8.97 39.49 -14.89
N GLU A 70 -9.53 40.68 -14.74
CA GLU A 70 -8.84 41.85 -14.14
C GLU A 70 -8.36 41.58 -12.71
N GLU A 71 -9.17 40.91 -11.89
CA GLU A 71 -8.81 40.59 -10.52
C GLU A 71 -7.67 39.56 -10.45
N MET A 72 -7.69 38.54 -11.31
CA MET A 72 -6.59 37.58 -11.44
C MET A 72 -5.29 38.27 -11.87
N MET A 73 -5.35 39.21 -12.84
CA MET A 73 -4.17 40.00 -13.24
C MET A 73 -3.63 40.84 -12.08
N ARG A 74 -4.51 41.42 -11.25
CA ARG A 74 -4.13 42.18 -10.06
C ARG A 74 -3.37 41.30 -9.07
N ILE A 75 -3.88 40.09 -8.78
CA ILE A 75 -3.24 39.14 -7.87
C ILE A 75 -1.90 38.66 -8.42
N GLU A 76 -1.82 38.33 -9.72
CA GLU A 76 -0.56 37.95 -10.38
C GLU A 76 0.50 39.04 -10.29
N SER A 77 0.11 40.31 -10.47
CA SER A 77 1.00 41.45 -10.32
C SER A 77 1.52 41.58 -8.89
N LEU A 78 0.64 41.47 -7.89
CA LEU A 78 1.03 41.56 -6.48
C LEU A 78 1.96 40.43 -6.07
N LEU A 79 1.70 39.19 -6.50
CA LEU A 79 2.59 38.06 -6.26
C LEU A 79 3.95 38.26 -6.95
N THR A 80 3.95 38.64 -8.23
CA THR A 80 5.20 38.84 -8.98
C THR A 80 6.05 39.97 -8.38
N CYS A 81 5.44 41.11 -8.04
CA CYS A 81 6.12 42.22 -7.39
C CYS A 81 6.61 41.84 -5.99
N GLY A 82 5.76 41.17 -5.21
CA GLY A 82 6.08 40.76 -3.85
C GLY A 82 7.20 39.72 -3.77
N PHE A 83 7.18 38.67 -4.60
CA PHE A 83 8.28 37.71 -4.66
C PHE A 83 9.58 38.36 -5.17
N LYS A 84 9.51 39.30 -6.11
CA LYS A 84 10.69 40.01 -6.61
C LYS A 84 11.33 40.89 -5.53
N ALA A 85 10.53 41.62 -4.75
CA ALA A 85 11.00 42.45 -3.62
C ALA A 85 11.36 41.59 -2.39
N GLY A 86 10.75 40.42 -2.29
CA GLY A 86 10.84 39.48 -1.19
C GLY A 86 9.76 39.69 -0.13
N PHE A 87 9.06 38.62 0.21
CA PHE A 87 8.09 38.58 1.30
C PHE A 87 8.77 38.22 2.62
N THR A 88 8.36 38.86 3.71
CA THR A 88 8.56 38.29 5.06
C THR A 88 7.53 37.19 5.29
N CYS A 89 7.99 36.04 5.76
CA CYS A 89 7.20 34.83 5.99
C CYS A 89 6.97 34.64 7.49
N GLU A 90 5.72 34.53 7.88
CA GLU A 90 5.34 34.09 9.21
C GLU A 90 4.44 32.87 9.07
N GLN A 91 4.78 31.76 9.73
CA GLN A 91 3.98 30.54 9.71
C GLN A 91 3.44 30.24 11.09
N SER A 92 2.13 30.03 11.18
CA SER A 92 1.43 29.63 12.39
C SER A 92 0.46 28.50 12.07
N ASP A 93 0.72 27.31 12.61
CA ASP A 93 0.00 26.07 12.29
C ASP A 93 -0.06 25.84 10.76
N ILE A 94 -1.26 25.87 10.17
CA ILE A 94 -1.51 25.71 8.72
C ILE A 94 -1.52 27.03 7.96
N ILE A 95 -1.35 28.17 8.63
CA ILE A 95 -1.41 29.49 8.01
C ILE A 95 0.00 29.99 7.70
N LEU A 96 0.21 30.37 6.46
CA LEU A 96 1.40 31.08 6.00
C LEU A 96 0.99 32.52 5.65
N THR A 97 1.57 33.49 6.34
CA THR A 97 1.43 34.91 6.04
C THR A 97 2.65 35.39 5.28
N LEU A 98 2.44 35.92 4.07
CA LEU A 98 3.46 36.55 3.25
C LEU A 98 3.24 38.07 3.25
N THR A 99 4.08 38.79 3.98
CA THR A 99 4.01 40.25 4.12
C THR A 99 4.98 40.91 3.15
N GLY A 100 4.44 41.58 2.12
CA GLY A 100 5.20 42.32 1.11
C GLY A 100 5.08 43.83 1.31
N GLU A 101 5.72 44.60 0.43
CA GLU A 101 5.66 46.08 0.48
C GLU A 101 4.27 46.63 0.11
N GLN A 102 3.55 45.92 -0.74
CA GLN A 102 2.28 46.37 -1.32
C GLN A 102 1.05 45.65 -0.77
N SER A 103 1.24 44.43 -0.26
CA SER A 103 0.14 43.59 0.19
C SER A 103 0.61 42.52 1.19
N VAL A 104 -0.33 42.06 2.01
CA VAL A 104 -0.20 40.91 2.89
C VAL A 104 -1.08 39.80 2.36
N PHE A 105 -0.49 38.63 2.09
CA PHE A 105 -1.23 37.44 1.70
C PHE A 105 -1.34 36.49 2.89
N THR A 106 -2.54 36.02 3.18
CA THR A 106 -2.78 34.97 4.16
C THR A 106 -3.19 33.71 3.43
N LEU A 107 -2.35 32.68 3.54
CA LEU A 107 -2.49 31.42 2.83
C LEU A 107 -2.75 30.28 3.81
N GLU A 108 -3.60 29.35 3.43
CA GLU A 108 -3.88 28.12 4.18
C GLU A 108 -3.21 26.92 3.48
N ARG A 109 -2.42 26.14 4.21
CA ARG A 109 -1.73 24.96 3.70
C ARG A 109 -2.74 23.88 3.34
N ASP A 110 -2.65 23.32 2.14
CA ASP A 110 -3.34 22.10 1.78
C ASP A 110 -2.61 20.90 2.40
N VAL A 111 -3.14 20.47 3.53
CA VAL A 111 -2.60 19.37 4.33
C VAL A 111 -2.77 18.03 3.63
N LEU A 112 -3.68 17.90 2.65
CA LEU A 112 -3.90 16.63 1.95
C LEU A 112 -2.66 16.16 1.19
N CYS A 113 -1.85 17.09 0.69
CA CYS A 113 -0.61 16.77 -0.03
C CYS A 113 0.48 16.19 0.91
N ASP A 114 0.42 16.51 2.19
CA ASP A 114 1.40 16.08 3.20
C ASP A 114 0.94 14.84 3.99
N ILE A 115 -0.27 14.34 3.71
CA ILE A 115 -0.87 13.24 4.44
C ILE A 115 -0.63 11.92 3.70
N LYS A 116 -0.26 10.89 4.47
CA LYS A 116 -0.25 9.50 4.00
C LYS A 116 -1.64 8.90 4.23
N PHE A 117 -2.28 8.37 3.20
CA PHE A 117 -3.50 7.59 3.39
C PHE A 117 -3.20 6.29 4.15
N GLY A 118 -4.04 5.94 5.11
CA GLY A 118 -3.74 4.84 6.01
C GLY A 118 -4.52 4.88 7.31
N GLU A 119 -4.10 4.03 8.23
CA GLU A 119 -4.70 3.93 9.55
C GLU A 119 -3.81 4.64 10.58
N TYR A 120 -4.39 5.56 11.34
CA TYR A 120 -3.71 6.38 12.33
C TYR A 120 -4.24 6.04 13.73
N THR A 121 -3.34 5.87 14.69
CA THR A 121 -3.68 5.63 16.11
C THR A 121 -3.36 6.81 16.98
N LEU A 122 -4.28 7.18 17.88
CA LEU A 122 -4.02 8.19 18.88
C LEU A 122 -2.90 7.72 19.81
N CYS A 123 -1.84 8.52 19.93
CA CYS A 123 -0.73 8.25 20.85
C CYS A 123 -0.61 9.31 21.95
N GLU A 124 -1.20 10.50 21.78
CA GLU A 124 -1.16 11.58 22.77
C GLU A 124 -2.45 12.40 22.72
N PHE A 125 -2.93 12.81 23.89
CA PHE A 125 -4.05 13.74 24.05
C PHE A 125 -3.65 14.81 25.06
N ASN A 126 -3.65 16.09 24.65
CA ASN A 126 -3.28 17.23 25.47
C ASN A 126 -1.92 17.10 26.18
N GLY A 127 -0.91 16.57 25.49
CA GLY A 127 0.44 16.36 26.06
C GLY A 127 0.63 15.02 26.77
N GLU A 128 -0.46 14.30 27.06
CA GLU A 128 -0.40 13.05 27.82
C GLU A 128 -0.44 11.83 26.89
N PRO A 129 0.49 10.87 27.04
CA PRO A 129 0.48 9.64 26.25
C PRO A 129 -0.80 8.83 26.44
N VAL A 130 -1.38 8.37 25.34
CA VAL A 130 -2.56 7.51 25.32
C VAL A 130 -2.16 6.13 24.80
N ALA A 131 -2.18 5.12 25.67
CA ALA A 131 -1.99 3.73 25.28
C ALA A 131 -3.30 3.14 24.75
N SER A 132 -3.75 3.59 23.58
CA SER A 132 -4.98 3.10 22.97
C SER A 132 -4.79 2.76 21.49
N ASP A 133 -4.73 1.46 21.22
CA ASP A 133 -4.89 0.89 19.88
C ASP A 133 -6.30 1.08 19.30
N GLU A 134 -7.21 1.64 20.09
CA GLU A 134 -8.65 1.60 19.89
C GLU A 134 -9.25 2.95 19.47
N MET A 135 -8.47 4.04 19.47
CA MET A 135 -8.84 5.34 18.91
C MET A 135 -8.13 5.51 17.57
N VAL A 136 -8.85 5.16 16.50
CA VAL A 136 -8.30 5.00 15.16
C VAL A 136 -8.99 5.95 14.19
N LEU A 137 -8.19 6.61 13.35
CA LEU A 137 -8.66 7.32 12.17
C LEU A 137 -8.17 6.59 10.93
N THR A 138 -9.07 6.16 10.06
CA THR A 138 -8.73 5.60 8.76
C THR A 138 -8.93 6.67 7.71
N LEU A 139 -7.84 7.16 7.11
CA LEU A 139 -7.86 8.17 6.06
C LEU A 139 -7.86 7.49 4.71
N LEU A 140 -8.92 7.71 3.94
CA LEU A 140 -9.16 7.18 2.60
C LEU A 140 -9.15 8.32 1.57
N PRO A 141 -8.65 8.09 0.35
CA PRO A 141 -8.76 9.07 -0.72
C PRO A 141 -10.25 9.30 -1.07
N ALA A 142 -10.66 10.56 -1.16
CA ALA A 142 -11.98 10.93 -1.67
C ALA A 142 -11.93 11.22 -3.18
N VAL A 143 -13.10 11.20 -3.83
CA VAL A 143 -13.21 11.45 -5.28
C VAL A 143 -12.95 12.92 -5.65
N VAL A 144 -13.22 13.86 -4.73
CA VAL A 144 -13.09 15.31 -4.97
C VAL A 144 -12.47 16.01 -3.77
N ASP A 145 -11.28 16.58 -3.97
CA ASP A 145 -10.57 17.56 -3.14
C ASP A 145 -10.82 17.37 -1.63
N GLY A 146 -10.40 16.21 -1.12
CA GLY A 146 -10.64 15.82 0.26
C GLY A 146 -10.11 14.44 0.59
N ALA A 147 -10.19 14.09 1.88
CA ALA A 147 -10.09 12.71 2.34
C ALA A 147 -11.36 12.33 3.10
N LEU A 148 -11.82 11.09 2.89
CA LEU A 148 -12.82 10.46 3.75
C LEU A 148 -12.09 9.92 4.97
N VAL A 149 -12.52 10.32 6.15
CA VAL A 149 -11.92 9.88 7.41
C VAL A 149 -12.95 9.08 8.19
N ILE A 150 -12.67 7.79 8.38
CA ILE A 150 -13.49 6.92 9.22
C ILE A 150 -12.94 6.97 10.63
N ALA A 151 -13.71 7.55 11.54
CA ALA A 151 -13.39 7.54 12.96
C ALA A 151 -13.91 6.25 13.60
N GLN A 152 -13.03 5.50 14.27
CA GLN A 152 -13.36 4.32 15.04
C GLN A 152 -12.74 4.41 16.43
N PHE A 153 -13.60 4.52 17.43
CA PHE A 153 -13.23 4.52 18.84
C PHE A 153 -13.76 3.23 19.47
N LYS A 154 -13.00 2.67 20.43
CA LYS A 154 -13.21 1.37 21.13
C LYS A 154 -14.59 0.76 20.93
N ASN A 155 -15.64 1.43 21.41
CA ASN A 155 -17.05 1.08 21.18
C ASN A 155 -17.98 2.29 21.34
N SER A 156 -17.50 3.50 21.10
CA SER A 156 -18.17 4.73 21.55
C SER A 156 -18.50 5.67 20.43
N LEU A 157 -17.63 5.84 19.43
CA LEU A 157 -17.77 6.82 18.36
C LEU A 157 -17.47 6.19 17.01
N ARG A 158 -18.41 6.35 16.07
CA ARG A 158 -18.25 5.98 14.67
C ARG A 158 -18.82 7.06 13.77
N GLY A 159 -18.08 7.43 12.75
CA GLY A 159 -18.52 8.47 11.82
C GLY A 159 -17.65 8.53 10.59
N GLU A 160 -18.25 9.10 9.54
CA GLU A 160 -17.57 9.56 8.36
C GLU A 160 -17.35 11.06 8.51
N LEU A 161 -16.09 11.46 8.41
CA LEU A 161 -15.64 12.84 8.45
C LEU A 161 -15.02 13.17 7.08
N GLU A 162 -15.05 14.44 6.72
CA GLU A 162 -14.34 14.97 5.57
C GLU A 162 -13.16 15.79 6.08
N LEU A 163 -11.96 15.50 5.57
CA LEU A 163 -10.81 16.39 5.68
C LEU A 163 -10.74 17.25 4.42
N ARG A 164 -10.96 18.56 4.57
CA ARG A 164 -10.89 19.55 3.51
C ARG A 164 -10.31 20.85 4.04
N ASN A 165 -9.46 21.52 3.27
CA ASN A 165 -8.83 22.79 3.64
C ASN A 165 -8.24 22.75 5.05
N GLY A 166 -7.41 21.74 5.35
CA GLY A 166 -6.78 21.58 6.67
C GLY A 166 -7.74 21.40 7.85
N ARG A 167 -9.03 21.13 7.61
CA ARG A 167 -10.05 20.96 8.65
C ARG A 167 -10.76 19.63 8.53
N LEU A 168 -10.86 18.93 9.65
CA LEU A 168 -11.59 17.67 9.78
C LEU A 168 -12.96 17.95 10.41
N ARG A 169 -14.03 17.63 9.67
CA ARG A 169 -15.41 17.89 10.09
C ARG A 169 -16.35 16.78 9.66
N GLY A 170 -17.46 16.62 10.35
CA GLY A 170 -18.50 15.69 9.93
C GLY A 170 -19.34 15.18 11.08
N VAL A 171 -20.06 14.10 10.83
CA VAL A 171 -21.01 13.56 11.80
C VAL A 171 -20.44 12.28 12.40
N ILE A 172 -20.23 12.33 13.70
CA ILE A 172 -19.86 11.17 14.51
C ILE A 172 -21.06 10.80 15.38
N ALA A 173 -21.48 9.54 15.29
CA ALA A 173 -22.50 8.98 16.14
C ALA A 173 -21.87 8.22 17.29
N SER A 174 -22.49 8.31 18.47
CA SER A 174 -22.11 7.46 19.58
C SER A 174 -22.81 6.10 19.51
N THR A 175 -22.08 5.01 19.78
CA THR A 175 -22.66 3.66 19.90
C THR A 175 -23.17 3.34 21.31
N MET A 176 -23.30 4.33 22.20
CA MET A 176 -23.92 4.25 23.53
C MET A 176 -23.22 3.33 24.56
N CYS A 177 -21.96 2.96 24.33
CA CYS A 177 -21.15 2.31 25.38
C CYS A 177 -20.38 3.37 26.19
N GLU A 178 -20.46 3.28 27.52
CA GLU A 178 -19.68 4.14 28.40
C GLU A 178 -18.18 3.83 28.27
N VAL A 179 -17.41 4.89 28.09
CA VAL A 179 -15.95 4.88 28.19
C VAL A 179 -15.60 5.68 29.45
N ASP A 180 -14.66 5.17 30.24
CA ASP A 180 -14.26 5.77 31.50
C ASP A 180 -12.88 6.46 31.42
N GLY A 181 -12.63 7.38 32.35
CA GLY A 181 -11.32 7.99 32.54
C GLY A 181 -10.93 8.99 31.44
N SER A 182 -9.62 9.07 31.15
CA SER A 182 -9.05 10.03 30.18
C SER A 182 -9.58 9.86 28.76
N LEU A 183 -9.95 8.63 28.37
CA LEU A 183 -10.52 8.36 27.06
C LEU A 183 -11.89 9.02 26.87
N LYS A 184 -12.71 9.11 27.93
CA LYS A 184 -13.99 9.82 27.88
C LYS A 184 -13.81 11.30 27.54
N CYS A 185 -12.86 11.96 28.20
CA CYS A 185 -12.54 13.37 27.94
C CYS A 185 -12.07 13.57 26.49
N ALA A 186 -11.23 12.67 25.98
CA ALA A 186 -10.77 12.72 24.59
C ALA A 186 -11.93 12.54 23.59
N GLU A 187 -12.86 11.62 23.85
CA GLU A 187 -14.04 11.40 23.00
C GLU A 187 -14.98 12.60 22.96
N GLU A 188 -15.29 13.18 24.13
CA GLU A 188 -16.14 14.37 24.23
C GLU A 188 -15.48 15.58 23.55
N ALA A 189 -14.17 15.76 23.74
CA ALA A 189 -13.40 16.78 23.06
C ALA A 189 -13.40 16.59 21.54
N PHE A 190 -13.17 15.36 21.05
CA PHE A 190 -13.16 15.04 19.63
C PHE A 190 -14.54 15.26 18.98
N LEU A 191 -15.61 14.84 19.66
CA LEU A 191 -16.99 15.09 19.26
C LEU A 191 -17.32 16.57 19.15
N SER A 192 -16.85 17.38 20.11
CA SER A 192 -17.07 18.81 20.11
C SER A 192 -16.29 19.49 18.98
N ALA A 193 -15.01 19.14 18.82
CA ALA A 193 -14.09 19.78 17.89
C ALA A 193 -14.43 19.50 16.41
N THR A 194 -15.03 18.34 16.11
CA THR A 194 -15.40 17.96 14.73
C THR A 194 -16.75 18.52 14.27
N ARG A 195 -17.49 19.20 15.16
CA ARG A 195 -18.72 19.94 14.82
C ARG A 195 -18.41 21.35 14.32
N GLY A 196 -19.38 21.97 13.63
CA GLY A 196 -19.26 23.34 13.15
C GLY A 196 -18.12 23.50 12.15
N ASP A 197 -17.16 24.38 12.46
CA ASP A 197 -16.01 24.69 11.60
C ASP A 197 -14.96 23.58 11.56
N GLY A 198 -15.12 22.51 12.35
CA GLY A 198 -14.20 21.38 12.39
C GLY A 198 -12.89 21.67 13.12
N ILE A 199 -12.10 20.60 13.31
CA ILE A 199 -10.81 20.66 13.99
C ILE A 199 -9.69 20.90 12.98
N LYS A 200 -8.71 21.74 13.31
CA LYS A 200 -7.55 21.98 12.43
C LYS A 200 -6.67 20.73 12.40
N VAL A 201 -6.09 20.45 11.24
CA VAL A 201 -5.25 19.28 10.98
C VAL A 201 -3.88 19.76 10.55
N CYS A 202 -2.83 19.25 11.19
CA CYS A 202 -1.45 19.39 10.74
C CYS A 202 -0.87 17.99 10.51
N SER A 203 0.00 17.83 9.53
CA SER A 203 0.68 16.55 9.24
C SER A 203 2.19 16.75 9.26
N ASP A 204 2.91 15.76 9.78
CA ASP A 204 4.37 15.63 9.70
C ASP A 204 4.72 14.16 9.42
N ASP A 205 4.90 13.82 8.14
CA ASP A 205 5.23 12.50 7.53
C ASP A 205 4.42 11.28 8.06
N HIS A 206 4.58 10.95 9.33
CA HIS A 206 3.92 9.85 10.03
C HIS A 206 3.01 10.30 11.17
N ARG A 207 2.84 11.61 11.40
CA ARG A 207 2.01 12.15 12.48
C ARG A 207 0.89 13.02 11.92
N LEU A 208 -0.28 12.88 12.51
CA LEU A 208 -1.42 13.76 12.30
C LEU A 208 -1.73 14.45 13.63
N VAL A 209 -1.61 15.76 13.67
CA VAL A 209 -1.96 16.57 14.84
C VAL A 209 -3.28 17.25 14.58
N LEU A 210 -4.30 16.93 15.37
CA LEU A 210 -5.59 17.61 15.32
C LEU A 210 -5.68 18.58 16.49
N LYS A 211 -5.98 19.85 16.23
CA LYS A 211 -5.95 20.88 17.27
C LYS A 211 -7.10 21.88 17.16
N ASP A 212 -7.68 22.23 18.30
CA ASP A 212 -8.55 23.39 18.49
C ASP A 212 -7.99 24.32 19.58
N ASP A 213 -8.77 25.28 20.06
CA ASP A 213 -8.34 26.26 21.07
C ASP A 213 -8.10 25.65 22.46
N HIS A 214 -8.53 24.42 22.69
CA HIS A 214 -8.55 23.76 24.00
C HIS A 214 -7.85 22.41 24.02
N ASN A 215 -7.81 21.72 22.88
CA ASN A 215 -7.42 20.33 22.77
C ASN A 215 -6.43 20.10 21.62
N ALA A 216 -5.53 19.15 21.83
CA ALA A 216 -4.61 18.62 20.85
C ALA A 216 -4.64 17.09 20.89
N PHE A 217 -4.78 16.47 19.72
CA PHE A 217 -4.73 15.03 19.51
C PHE A 217 -3.56 14.73 18.59
N VAL A 218 -2.64 13.87 19.02
CA VAL A 218 -1.54 13.41 18.17
C VAL A 218 -1.80 11.96 17.79
N TYR A 219 -1.96 11.73 16.50
CA TYR A 219 -2.04 10.41 15.93
C TYR A 219 -0.76 10.06 15.18
N VAL A 220 -0.41 8.79 15.19
CA VAL A 220 0.70 8.23 14.41
C VAL A 220 0.17 7.26 13.38
N LEU A 221 0.67 7.37 12.15
CA LEU A 221 0.40 6.45 11.06
C LEU A 221 0.91 5.06 11.44
N ARG A 222 0.03 4.06 11.41
CA ARG A 222 0.43 2.68 11.62
C ARG A 222 1.35 2.23 10.49
N PRO A 223 2.43 1.49 10.79
CA PRO A 223 3.29 0.95 9.76
C PRO A 223 2.49 0.06 8.79
N ALA A 224 2.59 0.35 7.50
CA ALA A 224 2.10 -0.54 6.47
C ALA A 224 2.87 -1.87 6.53
N ILE A 225 2.25 -2.95 6.07
CA ILE A 225 3.04 -4.16 5.83
C ILE A 225 4.04 -3.87 4.68
N PRO A 226 5.26 -4.42 4.73
CA PRO A 226 6.21 -4.30 3.63
C PRO A 226 5.63 -4.78 2.29
N GLU A 227 5.82 -4.00 1.22
CA GLU A 227 5.27 -4.31 -0.10
C GLU A 227 5.73 -5.67 -0.64
N ASN A 228 6.95 -6.10 -0.28
CA ASN A 228 7.48 -7.40 -0.68
C ASN A 228 6.72 -8.60 -0.08
N LEU A 229 5.98 -8.41 1.02
CA LEU A 229 5.05 -9.39 1.59
C LEU A 229 3.74 -9.47 0.82
N VAL A 230 3.34 -8.43 0.06
CA VAL A 230 2.09 -8.42 -0.70
C VAL A 230 2.22 -9.38 -1.88
N SER A 231 1.79 -10.62 -1.68
CA SER A 231 1.89 -11.69 -2.66
C SER A 231 1.02 -12.89 -2.27
N GLU A 232 0.97 -13.87 -3.15
CA GLU A 232 0.48 -15.20 -2.88
C GLU A 232 1.62 -16.16 -2.50
N TYR A 233 1.31 -17.10 -1.62
CA TYR A 233 2.23 -18.03 -0.99
C TYR A 233 1.60 -19.43 -0.88
N LEU A 234 2.45 -20.45 -1.01
CA LEU A 234 2.13 -21.86 -0.79
C LEU A 234 2.72 -22.31 0.55
N LEU A 235 1.92 -22.99 1.37
CA LEU A 235 2.45 -23.62 2.58
C LEU A 235 3.44 -24.73 2.21
N LYS A 236 4.68 -24.60 2.66
CA LYS A 236 5.74 -25.60 2.49
C LYS A 236 5.78 -26.56 3.66
N SER A 237 5.73 -26.04 4.88
CA SER A 237 5.70 -26.87 6.08
C SER A 237 5.10 -26.15 7.28
N PHE A 238 4.58 -26.95 8.21
CA PHE A 238 4.09 -26.51 9.51
C PHE A 238 4.79 -27.34 10.58
N ASN A 239 5.53 -26.67 11.49
CA ASN A 239 6.35 -27.30 12.52
C ASN A 239 7.33 -28.36 11.98
N GLY A 240 7.83 -28.15 10.76
CA GLY A 240 8.76 -29.06 10.08
C GLY A 240 8.11 -30.18 9.28
N GLU A 241 6.78 -30.36 9.40
CA GLU A 241 6.02 -31.40 8.72
C GLU A 241 5.31 -30.85 7.48
N SER A 242 5.11 -31.70 6.47
CA SER A 242 4.22 -31.37 5.35
C SER A 242 2.77 -31.51 5.82
N VAL A 243 1.92 -30.53 5.52
CA VAL A 243 0.50 -30.59 5.90
C VAL A 243 -0.25 -31.42 4.87
N GLU A 244 -0.78 -32.57 5.31
CA GLU A 244 -1.72 -33.37 4.54
C GLU A 244 -3.09 -32.66 4.49
N ALA A 245 -3.30 -31.87 3.44
CA ALA A 245 -4.57 -31.18 3.19
C ALA A 245 -5.22 -31.71 1.91
N GLU A 246 -6.55 -31.79 1.89
CA GLU A 246 -7.30 -32.21 0.69
C GLU A 246 -7.12 -31.20 -0.45
N ARG A 247 -6.88 -29.95 -0.09
CA ARG A 247 -6.63 -28.83 -0.99
C ARG A 247 -5.32 -28.15 -0.60
N ARG A 248 -4.68 -27.54 -1.59
CA ARG A 248 -3.50 -26.71 -1.34
C ARG A 248 -3.80 -25.61 -0.35
N VAL A 249 -2.94 -25.48 0.64
CA VAL A 249 -2.99 -24.36 1.56
C VAL A 249 -2.39 -23.13 0.89
N MET A 250 -3.30 -22.23 0.48
CA MET A 250 -2.92 -20.93 -0.10
C MET A 250 -2.95 -19.87 0.97
N PHE A 251 -1.98 -18.96 0.94
CA PHE A 251 -1.88 -17.85 1.84
C PHE A 251 -1.54 -16.59 1.03
N ARG A 252 -2.32 -15.52 1.18
CA ARG A 252 -2.17 -14.32 0.36
C ARG A 252 -2.29 -13.07 1.20
N PHE A 253 -1.36 -12.13 0.98
CA PHE A 253 -1.51 -10.73 1.34
C PHE A 253 -1.85 -9.93 0.08
N SER A 254 -2.87 -9.08 0.15
CA SER A 254 -3.27 -8.21 -0.97
C SER A 254 -3.64 -6.83 -0.44
N GLN A 255 -3.29 -5.77 -1.18
CA GLN A 255 -3.81 -4.44 -0.86
C GLN A 255 -5.34 -4.49 -0.74
N SER A 256 -5.86 -3.86 0.30
CA SER A 256 -7.30 -3.79 0.53
C SER A 256 -7.97 -3.05 -0.63
N ALA A 257 -9.20 -3.45 -0.99
CA ALA A 257 -9.93 -2.82 -2.08
C ALA A 257 -10.27 -1.33 -1.84
N ASP A 258 -10.30 -0.90 -0.57
CA ASP A 258 -10.47 0.50 -0.16
C ASP A 258 -9.16 1.31 -0.21
N GLY A 259 -8.06 0.70 -0.62
CA GLY A 259 -6.74 1.33 -0.69
C GLY A 259 -6.03 1.46 0.65
N VAL A 260 -6.63 1.03 1.77
CA VAL A 260 -6.03 1.16 3.10
C VAL A 260 -5.78 -0.18 3.79
N GLY A 261 -4.51 -0.39 4.10
CA GLY A 261 -4.00 -1.58 4.77
C GLY A 261 -3.85 -2.76 3.82
N THR A 262 -3.83 -3.96 4.38
CA THR A 262 -3.66 -5.19 3.60
C THR A 262 -4.57 -6.28 4.14
N ASP A 263 -5.28 -6.93 3.24
CA ASP A 263 -6.05 -8.13 3.54
C ASP A 263 -5.14 -9.36 3.57
N VAL A 264 -5.38 -10.24 4.53
CA VAL A 264 -4.90 -11.63 4.50
C VAL A 264 -6.04 -12.56 4.14
N VAL A 265 -5.75 -13.51 3.25
CA VAL A 265 -6.62 -14.65 2.97
C VAL A 265 -5.79 -15.93 3.06
N ALA A 266 -6.19 -16.85 3.93
CA ALA A 266 -5.69 -18.22 3.95
C ALA A 266 -6.80 -19.18 3.56
N SER A 267 -6.52 -20.11 2.64
CA SER A 267 -7.45 -21.17 2.22
C SER A 267 -6.88 -22.51 2.65
N VAL A 268 -7.51 -23.11 3.66
CA VAL A 268 -7.21 -24.45 4.21
C VAL A 268 -8.45 -25.33 3.95
N ALA A 269 -9.04 -25.96 4.96
CA ALA A 269 -10.42 -26.46 4.89
C ALA A 269 -11.42 -25.29 4.89
N ASN A 270 -11.10 -24.28 5.70
CA ASN A 270 -11.79 -23.01 5.76
C ASN A 270 -11.05 -21.92 5.00
N THR A 271 -11.80 -20.90 4.59
CA THR A 271 -11.20 -19.62 4.23
C THR A 271 -11.13 -18.76 5.48
N ILE A 272 -9.90 -18.41 5.88
CA ILE A 272 -9.59 -17.45 6.94
C ILE A 272 -9.32 -16.10 6.27
N ARG A 273 -9.96 -15.03 6.72
CA ARG A 273 -9.83 -13.68 6.16
C ARG A 273 -9.74 -12.63 7.25
N GLY A 274 -8.95 -11.59 7.05
CA GLY A 274 -8.92 -10.44 7.94
C GLY A 274 -8.05 -9.32 7.39
N LYS A 275 -8.09 -8.15 8.02
CA LYS A 275 -7.13 -7.07 7.75
C LYS A 275 -5.90 -7.24 8.64
N VAL A 276 -4.73 -7.16 8.04
CA VAL A 276 -3.43 -7.32 8.69
C VAL A 276 -2.90 -5.96 9.06
N ARG A 277 -2.30 -5.89 10.25
CA ARG A 277 -1.57 -4.73 10.74
C ARG A 277 -0.20 -5.16 11.24
N VAL A 278 0.75 -4.24 11.17
CA VAL A 278 2.04 -4.37 11.84
C VAL A 278 1.94 -3.69 13.21
N ASP A 279 2.22 -4.43 14.26
CA ASP A 279 2.27 -3.92 15.64
C ASP A 279 3.51 -4.49 16.31
N ASP A 280 4.40 -3.59 16.78
CA ASP A 280 5.70 -3.95 17.36
C ASP A 280 6.49 -4.93 16.47
N GLY A 281 6.53 -4.66 15.17
CA GLY A 281 7.18 -5.52 14.17
C GLY A 281 6.48 -6.85 13.87
N LYS A 282 5.36 -7.17 14.54
CA LYS A 282 4.61 -8.41 14.35
C LYS A 282 3.38 -8.23 13.47
N LEU A 283 3.01 -9.28 12.73
CA LEU A 283 1.78 -9.30 11.94
C LEU A 283 0.60 -9.74 12.82
N LYS A 284 -0.35 -8.82 13.04
CA LYS A 284 -1.59 -9.07 13.79
C LYS A 284 -2.80 -8.94 12.88
N SER A 285 -3.86 -9.69 13.16
CA SER A 285 -5.14 -9.57 12.47
C SER A 285 -6.29 -10.14 13.30
N LYS A 286 -7.45 -9.49 13.24
CA LYS A 286 -8.71 -10.11 13.69
C LYS A 286 -9.28 -10.92 12.54
N VAL A 287 -8.87 -12.17 12.44
CA VAL A 287 -9.31 -13.05 11.36
C VAL A 287 -10.67 -13.68 11.65
N MET A 288 -11.47 -13.83 10.60
CA MET A 288 -12.71 -14.60 10.56
C MET A 288 -12.50 -15.85 9.73
N SER A 289 -13.19 -16.93 10.05
CA SER A 289 -13.06 -18.22 9.38
C SER A 289 -14.43 -18.73 8.95
N SER A 290 -14.51 -19.36 7.77
CA SER A 290 -15.71 -20.11 7.37
C SER A 290 -15.97 -21.30 8.31
N ARG A 291 -17.17 -21.91 8.23
CA ARG A 291 -17.58 -23.03 9.09
C ARG A 291 -17.63 -24.36 8.33
N ARG A 292 -16.49 -24.87 7.89
CA ARG A 292 -16.30 -26.24 7.39
C ARG A 292 -15.45 -27.03 8.38
N LYS A 293 -15.77 -28.31 8.52
CA LYS A 293 -14.97 -29.23 9.32
C LYS A 293 -13.84 -29.77 8.44
N GLY A 294 -12.61 -29.36 8.71
CA GLY A 294 -11.41 -29.95 8.11
C GLY A 294 -10.98 -31.24 8.81
N ASN A 295 -9.94 -31.87 8.28
CA ASN A 295 -9.25 -32.96 8.96
C ASN A 295 -8.43 -32.43 10.17
N GLU A 296 -7.84 -33.31 10.97
CA GLU A 296 -7.11 -32.90 12.18
C GLU A 296 -5.90 -31.99 11.87
N SER A 297 -5.14 -32.30 10.82
CA SER A 297 -3.97 -31.52 10.39
C SER A 297 -4.37 -30.12 9.94
N GLU A 298 -5.44 -30.00 9.16
CA GLU A 298 -6.01 -28.73 8.71
C GLU A 298 -6.51 -27.89 9.90
N MET A 299 -7.22 -28.50 10.85
CA MET A 299 -7.70 -27.80 12.06
C MET A 299 -6.55 -27.30 12.93
N ARG A 300 -5.50 -28.10 13.13
CA ARG A 300 -4.30 -27.68 13.89
C ARG A 300 -3.63 -26.47 13.23
N PHE A 301 -3.46 -26.50 11.91
CA PHE A 301 -2.90 -25.39 11.15
C PHE A 301 -3.79 -24.13 11.20
N GLU A 302 -5.12 -24.28 11.03
CA GLU A 302 -6.06 -23.15 11.13
C GLU A 302 -6.04 -22.51 12.52
N ASN A 303 -5.93 -23.31 13.59
CA ASN A 303 -5.82 -22.79 14.95
C ASN A 303 -4.50 -22.04 15.15
N ALA A 304 -3.39 -22.56 14.63
CA ALA A 304 -2.10 -21.86 14.66
C ALA A 304 -2.17 -20.50 13.93
N LEU A 305 -2.84 -20.43 12.78
CA LEU A 305 -3.09 -19.15 12.09
C LEU A 305 -3.96 -18.19 12.91
N LYS A 306 -5.06 -18.66 13.48
CA LYS A 306 -6.00 -17.82 14.26
C LYS A 306 -5.34 -17.24 15.51
N GLU A 307 -4.74 -18.10 16.34
CA GLU A 307 -4.07 -17.66 17.55
C GLU A 307 -2.82 -16.85 17.22
N GLY A 308 -2.05 -17.23 16.20
CA GLY A 308 -0.87 -16.49 15.79
C GLY A 308 -1.18 -15.09 15.26
N PHE A 309 -2.26 -14.89 14.49
CA PHE A 309 -2.69 -13.54 14.10
C PHE A 309 -3.25 -12.72 15.25
N LYS A 310 -3.88 -13.37 16.23
CA LYS A 310 -4.41 -12.71 17.42
C LYS A 310 -3.29 -12.25 18.36
N ALA A 311 -2.29 -13.10 18.60
CA ALA A 311 -1.13 -12.80 19.44
C ALA A 311 -0.07 -11.95 18.73
N GLY A 312 0.08 -12.14 17.42
CA GLY A 312 1.07 -11.50 16.56
C GLY A 312 2.16 -12.47 16.12
N PHE A 313 2.31 -12.65 14.80
CA PHE A 313 3.39 -13.42 14.21
C PHE A 313 4.67 -12.59 14.12
N SER A 314 5.76 -13.10 14.67
CA SER A 314 7.10 -12.74 14.20
C SER A 314 7.27 -13.29 12.78
N TRP A 315 7.92 -12.54 11.90
CA TRP A 315 8.01 -12.92 10.50
C TRP A 315 9.37 -12.58 9.90
N SER A 316 9.74 -13.32 8.86
CA SER A 316 10.90 -13.02 8.00
C SER A 316 10.61 -13.45 6.57
N LEU A 317 11.16 -12.72 5.60
CA LEU A 317 11.10 -13.05 4.20
C LEU A 317 12.52 -13.09 3.65
N ASP A 318 13.05 -14.30 3.44
CA ASP A 318 14.34 -14.52 2.77
C ASP A 318 14.09 -14.91 1.32
N ASP A 319 14.38 -13.98 0.40
CA ASP A 319 14.09 -14.10 -1.03
C ASP A 319 12.62 -14.45 -1.30
N THR A 320 12.33 -15.75 -1.43
CA THR A 320 11.00 -16.30 -1.74
C THR A 320 10.40 -17.09 -0.57
N VAL A 321 11.07 -17.20 0.57
CA VAL A 321 10.63 -18.00 1.72
C VAL A 321 10.11 -17.10 2.84
N LEU A 322 8.79 -17.15 3.08
CA LEU A 322 8.15 -16.49 4.20
C LEU A 322 8.10 -17.44 5.40
N THR A 323 8.63 -17.01 6.54
CA THR A 323 8.51 -17.74 7.80
C THR A 323 7.65 -16.92 8.76
N LEU A 324 6.62 -17.55 9.34
CA LEU A 324 5.79 -16.97 10.41
C LEU A 324 5.94 -17.81 11.68
N GLU A 325 6.21 -17.16 12.81
CA GLU A 325 6.45 -17.82 14.09
C GLU A 325 5.62 -17.18 15.23
N CYS A 326 4.94 -18.02 16.01
CA CYS A 326 4.18 -17.60 17.19
C CYS A 326 3.95 -18.79 18.12
N ASP A 327 4.18 -18.63 19.43
CA ASP A 327 3.92 -19.64 20.48
C ASP A 327 4.44 -21.05 20.15
N GLY A 328 5.67 -21.13 19.64
CA GLY A 328 6.32 -22.38 19.25
C GLY A 328 5.84 -22.98 17.91
N ASN A 329 4.79 -22.42 17.30
CA ASN A 329 4.39 -22.75 15.95
C ASN A 329 5.26 -22.02 14.93
N ARG A 330 5.72 -22.75 13.91
CA ARG A 330 6.54 -22.27 12.81
C ARG A 330 5.92 -22.68 11.49
N LEU A 331 5.49 -21.70 10.70
CA LEU A 331 4.83 -21.88 9.42
C LEU A 331 5.78 -21.36 8.34
N ILE A 332 6.15 -22.22 7.39
CA ILE A 332 7.05 -21.88 6.29
C ILE A 332 6.25 -21.90 5.00
N PHE A 333 6.31 -20.81 4.26
CA PHE A 333 5.68 -20.67 2.96
C PHE A 333 6.71 -20.32 1.89
N VAL A 334 6.38 -20.65 0.63
CA VAL A 334 7.13 -20.19 -0.54
C VAL A 334 6.26 -19.26 -1.38
N LYS A 335 6.84 -18.15 -1.83
CA LYS A 335 6.20 -17.14 -2.66
C LYS A 335 5.87 -17.74 -4.03
N VAL A 336 4.63 -17.58 -4.46
CA VAL A 336 4.20 -18.01 -5.80
C VAL A 336 4.85 -17.07 -6.83
N ALA A 337 5.52 -17.65 -7.81
CA ALA A 337 6.15 -16.90 -8.88
C ALA A 337 5.08 -16.44 -9.89
N ALA A 338 5.10 -15.15 -10.22
CA ALA A 338 4.23 -14.59 -11.24
C ALA A 338 4.64 -15.10 -12.64
N VAL A 339 3.65 -15.43 -13.47
CA VAL A 339 3.86 -15.76 -14.88
C VAL A 339 3.54 -14.51 -15.71
N PRO A 340 4.48 -13.98 -16.52
CA PRO A 340 4.25 -12.78 -17.33
C PRO A 340 3.47 -13.12 -18.61
N CYS A 341 2.18 -13.42 -18.43
CA CYS A 341 1.25 -13.83 -19.48
C CYS A 341 0.47 -12.66 -20.09
N GLU A 342 0.15 -12.74 -21.38
CA GLU A 342 -0.69 -11.77 -22.12
C GLU A 342 -1.99 -12.38 -22.64
N ASN A 343 -2.01 -13.67 -23.00
CA ASN A 343 -3.14 -14.30 -23.69
C ASN A 343 -4.02 -15.16 -22.78
N GLY A 344 -3.62 -15.37 -21.52
CA GLY A 344 -4.41 -16.11 -20.56
C GLY A 344 -3.77 -16.14 -19.18
N ARG A 345 -4.10 -17.16 -18.39
CA ARG A 345 -3.44 -17.46 -17.11
C ARG A 345 -3.22 -18.97 -16.98
N PRO A 346 -2.09 -19.40 -16.41
CA PRO A 346 -1.87 -20.82 -16.17
C PRO A 346 -2.89 -21.40 -15.19
N GLY A 347 -3.33 -22.63 -15.44
CA GLY A 347 -4.18 -23.41 -14.52
C GLY A 347 -3.42 -24.02 -13.34
N TYR A 348 -2.10 -23.81 -13.27
CA TYR A 348 -1.21 -24.33 -12.23
C TYR A 348 -0.26 -23.25 -11.74
N ILE A 349 0.12 -23.32 -10.47
CA ILE A 349 1.00 -22.36 -9.80
C ILE A 349 2.23 -23.06 -9.22
N GLY A 350 3.33 -22.32 -9.15
CA GLY A 350 4.58 -22.78 -8.57
C GLY A 350 5.40 -21.62 -8.02
N ASP A 351 6.44 -21.94 -7.28
CA ASP A 351 7.39 -21.00 -6.70
C ASP A 351 8.54 -20.66 -7.64
N LYS A 352 8.68 -21.37 -8.78
CA LYS A 352 9.66 -21.02 -9.82
C LYS A 352 9.03 -21.05 -11.20
N VAL A 353 9.24 -19.97 -11.95
CA VAL A 353 8.80 -19.83 -13.34
C VAL A 353 10.00 -19.46 -14.19
N SER A 354 10.16 -20.13 -15.33
CA SER A 354 11.20 -19.81 -16.31
C SER A 354 10.63 -19.84 -17.72
N ARG A 355 10.90 -18.80 -18.52
CA ARG A 355 10.61 -18.81 -19.96
C ARG A 355 11.48 -19.87 -20.65
N CYS A 356 10.87 -20.73 -21.46
CA CYS A 356 11.53 -21.82 -22.16
C CYS A 356 12.44 -21.31 -23.30
N PHE A 357 12.04 -20.22 -23.97
CA PHE A 357 12.80 -19.56 -25.02
C PHE A 357 13.27 -18.19 -24.54
N LYS A 358 14.57 -17.96 -24.47
CA LYS A 358 15.12 -16.66 -24.06
C LYS A 358 15.28 -15.66 -25.21
N ALA A 359 15.33 -16.15 -26.45
CA ALA A 359 15.72 -15.36 -27.62
C ALA A 359 14.54 -14.86 -28.47
N HIS A 360 13.33 -15.38 -28.25
CA HIS A 360 12.15 -15.06 -29.06
C HIS A 360 11.03 -14.55 -28.16
N ASP A 361 10.62 -13.30 -28.35
CA ASP A 361 9.57 -12.68 -27.55
C ASP A 361 8.18 -13.29 -27.81
N ASP A 362 7.99 -13.88 -28.99
CA ASP A 362 6.74 -14.55 -29.39
C ASP A 362 6.63 -15.97 -28.82
N ALA A 363 7.75 -16.59 -28.43
CA ALA A 363 7.79 -17.96 -27.91
C ALA A 363 7.56 -17.99 -26.38
N ARG A 364 6.33 -17.63 -25.97
CA ARG A 364 5.90 -17.44 -24.57
C ARG A 364 5.47 -18.74 -23.90
N VAL A 365 6.37 -19.72 -23.91
CA VAL A 365 6.17 -20.96 -23.14
C VAL A 365 6.90 -20.85 -21.81
N TYR A 366 6.19 -21.18 -20.74
CA TYR A 366 6.68 -21.09 -19.39
C TYR A 366 6.72 -22.47 -18.73
N ARG A 367 7.86 -22.79 -18.14
CA ARG A 367 7.96 -23.92 -17.21
C ARG A 367 7.65 -23.42 -15.81
N ILE A 368 6.70 -24.09 -15.15
CA ILE A 368 6.26 -23.81 -13.79
C ILE A 368 6.72 -24.98 -12.92
N ILE A 369 7.50 -24.69 -11.89
CA ILE A 369 7.98 -25.67 -10.92
C ILE A 369 7.38 -25.32 -9.56
N ASN A 370 6.74 -26.32 -8.95
CA ASN A 370 6.27 -26.28 -7.58
C ASN A 370 7.16 -27.19 -6.74
N THR A 371 8.04 -26.59 -5.93
CA THR A 371 9.00 -27.31 -5.08
C THR A 371 8.35 -27.90 -3.83
N VAL A 372 7.17 -27.43 -3.43
CA VAL A 372 6.39 -28.02 -2.34
C VAL A 372 5.83 -29.37 -2.78
N GLU A 373 5.21 -29.43 -3.95
CA GLU A 373 4.63 -30.66 -4.50
C GLU A 373 5.66 -31.53 -5.24
N SER A 374 6.85 -30.99 -5.50
CA SER A 374 7.85 -31.57 -6.41
C SER A 374 7.25 -31.88 -7.79
N LYS A 375 6.49 -30.93 -8.35
CA LYS A 375 5.79 -31.07 -9.63
C LYS A 375 6.15 -29.99 -10.61
N TRP A 376 6.15 -30.37 -11.88
CA TRP A 376 6.43 -29.51 -13.00
C TRP A 376 5.22 -29.45 -13.91
N ALA A 377 4.96 -28.27 -14.47
CA ALA A 377 3.96 -28.04 -15.50
C ALA A 377 4.53 -27.11 -16.58
N PHE A 378 3.93 -27.12 -17.74
CA PHE A 378 4.20 -26.17 -18.82
C PHE A 378 2.93 -25.39 -19.14
N TYR A 379 3.09 -24.09 -19.34
CA TYR A 379 2.03 -23.20 -19.79
C TYR A 379 2.44 -22.58 -21.12
N ASN A 380 1.55 -22.67 -22.11
CA ASN A 380 1.74 -22.09 -23.42
C ASN A 380 0.87 -20.83 -23.52
N ASP A 381 1.49 -19.64 -23.44
CA ASP A 381 0.82 -18.35 -23.57
C ASP A 381 0.76 -17.86 -25.02
N THR A 382 1.05 -18.72 -26.01
CA THR A 382 0.86 -18.39 -27.42
C THR A 382 -0.57 -18.73 -27.88
N THR A 383 -0.97 -18.18 -29.02
CA THR A 383 -2.33 -18.35 -29.59
C THR A 383 -2.36 -19.31 -30.79
N GLU A 384 -1.21 -19.57 -31.43
CA GLU A 384 -1.14 -20.24 -32.74
C GLU A 384 -0.39 -21.58 -32.74
N TYR A 385 0.53 -21.77 -31.78
CA TYR A 385 1.47 -22.89 -31.83
C TYR A 385 1.17 -23.91 -30.72
N ASN A 386 1.09 -25.19 -31.10
CA ASN A 386 1.26 -26.27 -30.14
C ASN A 386 2.76 -26.43 -29.85
N PHE A 387 3.13 -26.58 -28.59
CA PHE A 387 4.52 -26.80 -28.20
C PHE A 387 4.74 -28.23 -27.74
N ASN A 388 5.59 -28.95 -28.47
CA ASN A 388 6.09 -30.24 -28.05
C ASN A 388 7.31 -30.03 -27.16
N VAL A 389 7.18 -30.38 -25.89
CA VAL A 389 8.23 -30.32 -24.90
C VAL A 389 8.82 -31.72 -24.72
N SER A 390 10.13 -31.84 -24.79
CA SER A 390 10.85 -33.08 -24.47
C SER A 390 11.98 -32.79 -23.48
N VAL A 391 12.03 -33.53 -22.38
CA VAL A 391 13.01 -33.34 -21.31
C VAL A 391 13.72 -34.66 -21.00
N THR A 392 15.03 -34.69 -21.20
CA THR A 392 15.89 -35.79 -20.77
C THR A 392 16.41 -35.49 -19.37
N PHE A 393 16.05 -36.31 -18.39
CA PHE A 393 16.47 -36.16 -17.00
C PHE A 393 17.80 -36.86 -16.71
N GLY A 394 18.60 -36.30 -15.81
CA GLY A 394 19.86 -36.91 -15.39
C GLY A 394 19.65 -38.24 -14.65
N ARG A 395 20.66 -39.13 -14.67
CA ARG A 395 20.60 -40.51 -14.11
C ARG A 395 20.11 -40.64 -12.67
N LYS A 396 20.28 -39.58 -11.85
CA LYS A 396 19.89 -39.56 -10.45
C LYS A 396 18.47 -39.02 -10.21
N SER A 397 17.78 -38.58 -11.27
CA SER A 397 16.41 -38.09 -11.18
C SER A 397 15.45 -39.25 -10.96
N LYS A 398 14.43 -39.05 -10.12
CA LYS A 398 13.36 -40.00 -9.85
C LYS A 398 12.04 -39.32 -10.13
N VAL A 399 11.56 -39.47 -11.36
CA VAL A 399 10.36 -38.78 -11.84
C VAL A 399 9.33 -39.77 -12.36
N ARG A 400 8.06 -39.38 -12.26
CA ARG A 400 6.94 -40.04 -12.94
C ARG A 400 6.21 -39.04 -13.83
N GLY A 401 5.74 -39.51 -14.99
CA GLY A 401 4.88 -38.72 -15.86
C GLY A 401 3.54 -38.41 -15.19
N LEU A 402 3.00 -37.24 -15.50
CA LEU A 402 1.67 -36.82 -15.08
C LEU A 402 0.76 -36.65 -16.30
N ALA A 403 -0.53 -36.93 -16.12
CA ALA A 403 -1.55 -36.79 -17.15
C ALA A 403 -1.13 -37.43 -18.48
N ASN A 404 -0.97 -36.63 -19.52
CA ASN A 404 -0.68 -37.08 -20.89
C ASN A 404 0.82 -37.14 -21.20
N THR A 405 1.69 -37.02 -20.18
CA THR A 405 3.15 -37.06 -20.37
C THR A 405 3.61 -38.47 -20.67
N SER A 406 4.22 -38.66 -21.85
CA SER A 406 4.89 -39.91 -22.21
C SER A 406 6.25 -40.00 -21.51
N ILE A 407 6.59 -41.17 -20.96
CA ILE A 407 7.88 -41.44 -20.31
C ILE A 407 8.53 -42.63 -21.01
N GLU A 408 9.74 -42.41 -21.50
CA GLU A 408 10.56 -43.42 -22.18
C GLU A 408 11.98 -43.43 -21.61
N THR A 409 12.74 -44.48 -21.90
CA THR A 409 14.17 -44.55 -21.59
C THR A 409 14.94 -44.52 -22.91
N ASN A 410 15.87 -43.56 -23.06
CA ASN A 410 16.69 -43.47 -24.27
C ASN A 410 17.81 -44.53 -24.29
N GLU A 411 18.57 -44.57 -25.37
CA GLU A 411 19.70 -45.51 -25.56
C GLU A 411 20.80 -45.38 -24.47
N GLU A 412 20.91 -44.22 -23.83
CA GLU A 412 21.86 -43.96 -22.75
C GLU A 412 21.35 -44.41 -21.36
N GLY A 413 20.15 -44.97 -21.30
CA GLY A 413 19.48 -45.35 -20.05
C GLY A 413 18.89 -44.17 -19.28
N LEU A 414 18.71 -43.01 -19.90
CA LEU A 414 18.14 -41.82 -19.30
C LEU A 414 16.63 -41.75 -19.52
N THR A 415 15.91 -41.28 -18.50
CA THR A 415 14.48 -41.04 -18.59
C THR A 415 14.20 -39.79 -19.42
N VAL A 416 13.38 -39.95 -20.45
CA VAL A 416 12.91 -38.88 -21.34
C VAL A 416 11.40 -38.73 -21.15
N ALA A 417 10.95 -37.52 -20.83
CA ALA A 417 9.54 -37.19 -20.73
C ALA A 417 9.12 -36.27 -21.87
N SER A 418 7.96 -36.48 -22.46
CA SER A 418 7.44 -35.61 -23.53
C SER A 418 5.95 -35.29 -23.37
N VAL A 419 5.57 -34.06 -23.73
CA VAL A 419 4.18 -33.58 -23.69
C VAL A 419 3.96 -32.53 -24.78
N SER A 420 2.75 -32.50 -25.36
CA SER A 420 2.30 -31.42 -26.25
C SER A 420 1.42 -30.44 -25.48
N VAL A 421 1.72 -29.15 -25.55
CA VAL A 421 1.03 -28.07 -24.82
C VAL A 421 0.33 -27.17 -25.82
N ALA A 422 -1.00 -27.21 -25.85
CA ALA A 422 -1.81 -26.41 -26.76
C ALA A 422 -1.79 -24.91 -26.40
N PRO A 423 -2.06 -24.00 -27.36
CA PRO A 423 -2.27 -22.57 -27.09
C PRO A 423 -3.20 -22.32 -25.91
N GLY A 424 -2.79 -21.44 -25.00
CA GLY A 424 -3.54 -21.08 -23.79
C GLY A 424 -3.67 -22.19 -22.73
N ALA A 425 -3.11 -23.38 -22.95
CA ALA A 425 -3.28 -24.53 -22.06
C ALA A 425 -2.12 -24.67 -21.05
N THR A 426 -2.42 -25.31 -19.92
CA THR A 426 -1.43 -25.75 -18.93
C THR A 426 -1.42 -27.27 -18.84
N GLU A 427 -0.26 -27.87 -19.09
CA GLU A 427 -0.08 -29.32 -19.01
C GLU A 427 0.79 -29.69 -17.82
N MET A 428 0.30 -30.61 -16.99
CA MET A 428 1.09 -31.23 -15.94
C MET A 428 2.12 -32.18 -16.57
N PHE A 429 3.38 -32.08 -16.15
CA PHE A 429 4.47 -32.78 -16.82
C PHE A 429 5.00 -33.95 -15.99
N VAL A 430 5.72 -33.67 -14.91
CA VAL A 430 6.31 -34.72 -14.06
C VAL A 430 6.12 -34.41 -12.57
N ALA A 431 6.19 -35.47 -11.76
CA ALA A 431 6.33 -35.38 -10.31
C ALA A 431 7.58 -36.15 -9.84
N GLY A 432 8.30 -35.59 -8.87
CA GLY A 432 9.43 -36.23 -8.19
C GLY A 432 10.70 -35.38 -8.20
N ASP A 433 11.82 -36.05 -7.89
CA ASP A 433 13.11 -35.39 -7.68
C ASP A 433 13.87 -35.26 -9.01
N VAL A 434 14.14 -34.03 -9.43
CA VAL A 434 14.92 -33.74 -10.64
C VAL A 434 16.37 -33.42 -10.27
N ASN A 435 17.32 -34.18 -10.82
CA ASN A 435 18.75 -33.96 -10.66
C ASN A 435 19.41 -33.75 -12.03
N GLY A 436 19.38 -32.50 -12.50
CA GLY A 436 19.84 -32.11 -13.82
C GLY A 436 18.92 -32.57 -14.95
N TYR A 437 18.89 -31.83 -16.05
CA TYR A 437 18.06 -32.15 -17.22
C TYR A 437 18.55 -31.40 -18.46
N LYS A 438 18.13 -31.87 -19.63
CA LYS A 438 18.21 -31.14 -20.91
C LYS A 438 16.80 -31.03 -21.49
N CYS A 439 16.44 -29.86 -22.02
CA CYS A 439 15.14 -29.64 -22.65
C CYS A 439 15.33 -29.42 -24.16
N SER A 440 14.40 -29.98 -24.93
CA SER A 440 14.14 -29.65 -26.33
C SER A 440 12.70 -29.18 -26.46
N TYR A 441 12.48 -28.20 -27.34
CA TYR A 441 11.18 -27.63 -27.61
C TYR A 441 10.99 -27.54 -29.12
N ASP A 442 9.84 -27.97 -29.60
CA ASP A 442 9.45 -27.83 -31.01
C ASP A 442 8.08 -27.15 -31.10
N ALA A 443 7.95 -26.21 -32.03
CA ALA A 443 6.73 -25.43 -32.23
C ALA A 443 6.04 -25.92 -33.50
N VAL A 444 4.84 -26.44 -33.36
CA VAL A 444 4.03 -26.91 -34.49
C VAL A 444 2.84 -25.99 -34.63
N HIS A 445 2.73 -25.33 -35.78
CA HIS A 445 1.56 -24.51 -36.11
C HIS A 445 0.29 -25.39 -36.11
N GLN A 446 -0.80 -24.89 -35.54
CA GLN A 446 -2.10 -25.59 -35.56
C GLN A 446 -2.62 -25.84 -36.98
#